data_AF-A0A0N1I7E1-F1
#
_entry.id   AF-A0A0N1I7E1-F1
#
_cell.length_a   1.000
_cell.length_b   1.000
_cell.length_c   1.000
_cell.angle_alpha   90.00
_cell.angle_beta   90.00
_cell.angle_gamma   90.00
#
_symmetry.space_group_name_H-M   'P 1'
#
loop_
_entity.id
_entity.type
_entity.pdbx_description
1 polymer ?
#
loop_
_entity_poly.entity_id
_entity_poly.type
_entity_poly.pdbx_seq_one_letter_code
_entity_poly.pdbx_strand_id
1 'polypeptide(L)'
;MTTEVVSTFFCEKPSALENENKEVEDLSIQFLNLIDELNKKLETFPFPAAIKCIYNPTIYARQTFEMYVRKYCNTKKSIMFFGMNPGPFGMSQTGVPFGDVSSVRDWLGIEGPVGKPPKELETRPVRGFECTRTEISGKRFWGLLKEICGTPEKFFETSFVYNYLNQQWMKINGCNLTPGDFKVTEMKALYEICDPIFIKVLELYKVQTIIAVGKFCETRAHKAIEEYLPSKRKTIKVLYLPHPSPRTVNNNNWDQKALEYLERYDLLKYYKD
;
A
#
# COMPACT_ATOMS: atom_id res chain seq x y z
N MET A 1 11.21 40.80 53.90
CA MET A 1 11.46 39.39 53.50
C MET A 1 10.46 39.14 52.39
N THR A 2 10.82 39.01 51.12
CA THR A 2 11.82 38.11 50.54
C THR A 2 12.39 38.72 49.26
N THR A 3 13.59 38.26 48.93
CA THR A 3 14.49 38.56 47.82
C THR A 3 13.90 38.40 46.42
N GLU A 4 14.11 39.38 45.54
CA GLU A 4 14.26 39.14 44.10
C GLU A 4 15.65 39.59 43.66
N VAL A 5 16.44 38.62 43.22
CA VAL A 5 17.80 38.77 42.71
C VAL A 5 17.71 38.98 41.21
N VAL A 6 18.29 40.07 40.72
CA VAL A 6 18.52 40.33 39.30
C VAL A 6 19.66 39.46 38.80
N SER A 7 19.52 38.83 37.63
CA SER A 7 20.66 38.63 36.74
C SER A 7 20.22 38.53 35.28
N THR A 8 20.67 39.52 34.51
CA THR A 8 20.92 39.50 33.06
C THR A 8 21.55 38.19 32.59
N PHE A 9 21.28 37.73 31.36
CA PHE A 9 22.29 37.19 30.41
C PHE A 9 21.58 36.83 29.06
N PHE A 10 21.90 37.60 28.02
CA PHE A 10 21.92 37.32 26.57
C PHE A 10 20.62 37.05 25.77
N CYS A 11 20.28 38.08 24.98
CA CYS A 11 19.69 37.96 23.66
C CYS A 11 20.70 37.26 22.73
N GLU A 12 20.48 36.00 22.41
CA GLU A 12 21.15 35.34 21.29
C GLU A 12 20.22 35.34 20.08
N LYS A 13 20.70 35.96 18.99
CA LYS A 13 20.10 35.80 17.66
C LYS A 13 20.15 34.32 17.29
N PRO A 14 19.11 33.77 16.64
CA PRO A 14 19.17 32.41 16.13
C PRO A 14 20.36 32.30 15.17
N SER A 15 21.20 31.30 15.44
CA SER A 15 22.39 31.05 14.62
C SER A 15 21.96 30.75 13.18
N ALA A 16 22.74 31.21 12.21
CA ALA A 16 22.52 30.96 10.79
C ALA A 16 22.65 29.45 10.41
N LEU A 17 22.91 28.57 11.38
CA LEU A 17 23.02 27.11 11.20
C LEU A 17 21.78 26.34 11.68
N GLU A 18 20.85 26.97 12.41
CA GLU A 18 19.57 26.35 12.80
C GLU A 18 18.45 26.59 11.78
N ASN A 19 18.68 27.46 10.79
CA ASN A 19 17.73 27.77 9.72
C ASN A 19 17.98 27.01 8.41
N GLU A 20 18.96 26.10 8.36
CA GLU A 20 19.22 25.24 7.19
C GLU A 20 18.45 23.90 7.21
N ASN A 21 17.76 23.56 8.30
CA ASN A 21 16.89 22.38 8.38
C ASN A 21 15.40 22.73 8.16
N LYS A 22 15.11 23.55 7.16
CA LYS A 22 13.75 23.69 6.63
C LYS A 22 13.37 22.42 5.86
N GLU A 23 12.55 21.60 6.51
CA GLU A 23 11.59 20.65 5.92
C GLU A 23 12.14 19.69 4.86
N VAL A 24 12.93 18.70 5.27
CA VAL A 24 12.82 17.40 4.60
C VAL A 24 11.51 16.79 5.10
N GLU A 25 10.41 17.04 4.40
CA GLU A 25 9.13 16.37 4.68
C GLU A 25 9.36 14.86 4.74
N ASP A 26 9.00 14.24 5.87
CA ASP A 26 9.03 12.79 6.06
C ASP A 26 8.32 12.10 4.88
N LEU A 27 9.05 11.23 4.17
CA LEU A 27 8.52 10.53 2.99
C LEU A 27 7.24 9.77 3.30
N SER A 28 7.12 9.24 4.52
CA SER A 28 5.94 8.54 4.97
C SER A 28 4.73 9.49 5.06
N ILE A 29 4.93 10.74 5.51
CA ILE A 29 3.87 11.77 5.55
C ILE A 29 3.46 12.16 4.13
N GLN A 30 4.42 12.36 3.22
CA GLN A 30 4.10 12.66 1.83
C GLN A 30 3.28 11.55 1.17
N PHE A 31 3.61 10.27 1.42
CA PHE A 31 2.82 9.15 0.94
C PHE A 31 1.41 9.15 1.53
N LEU A 32 1.26 9.37 2.84
CA LEU A 32 -0.05 9.46 3.48
C LEU A 32 -0.90 10.59 2.88
N ASN A 33 -0.29 11.75 2.59
CA ASN A 33 -0.97 12.85 1.91
C ASN A 33 -1.45 12.48 0.50
N LEU A 34 -0.66 11.71 -0.27
CA LEU A 34 -1.07 11.20 -1.58
C LEU A 34 -2.26 10.23 -1.49
N ILE A 35 -2.27 9.41 -0.43
CA ILE A 35 -3.37 8.49 -0.13
C ILE A 35 -4.64 9.24 0.27
N ASP A 36 -4.51 10.32 1.04
CA ASP A 36 -5.62 11.19 1.42
C ASP A 36 -6.15 11.99 0.22
N GLU A 37 -5.27 12.45 -0.69
CA GLU A 37 -5.66 13.03 -1.99
C GLU A 37 -6.49 12.03 -2.81
N LEU A 38 -6.04 10.77 -2.90
CA LEU A 38 -6.77 9.71 -3.61
C LEU A 38 -8.14 9.45 -2.98
N ASN A 39 -8.20 9.35 -1.65
CA ASN A 39 -9.44 9.14 -0.92
C ASN A 39 -10.45 10.25 -1.22
N LYS A 40 -10.03 11.51 -1.14
CA LYS A 40 -10.86 12.68 -1.42
C LYS A 40 -11.39 12.69 -2.87
N LYS A 41 -10.54 12.36 -3.86
CA LYS A 41 -10.98 12.28 -5.27
C LYS A 41 -11.99 11.16 -5.50
N LEU A 42 -11.86 10.04 -4.80
CA LEU A 42 -12.77 8.91 -4.92
C LEU A 42 -14.12 9.14 -4.23
N GLU A 43 -14.24 10.09 -3.29
CA GLU A 43 -15.53 10.43 -2.66
C GLU A 43 -16.58 10.92 -3.67
N THR A 44 -16.13 11.68 -4.68
CA THR A 44 -17.00 12.24 -5.73
C THR A 44 -17.09 11.36 -6.97
N PHE A 45 -16.45 10.18 -6.97
CA PHE A 45 -16.45 9.30 -8.13
C PHE A 45 -17.85 8.68 -8.33
N PRO A 46 -18.43 8.76 -9.56
CA PRO A 46 -19.75 8.20 -9.84
C PRO A 46 -19.66 6.67 -9.95
N PHE A 47 -19.67 5.99 -8.81
CA PHE A 47 -19.57 4.53 -8.74
C PHE A 47 -20.69 3.83 -9.50
N PRO A 48 -20.40 2.72 -10.20
CA PRO A 48 -21.42 1.89 -10.83
C PRO A 48 -22.52 1.48 -9.84
N ALA A 49 -23.77 1.50 -10.29
CA ALA A 49 -24.94 1.18 -9.45
C ALA A 49 -24.91 -0.23 -8.83
N ALA A 50 -24.09 -1.13 -9.38
CA ALA A 50 -23.84 -2.48 -8.85
C ALA A 50 -23.10 -2.47 -7.50
N ILE A 51 -22.33 -1.42 -7.20
CA ILE A 51 -21.64 -1.24 -5.93
C ILE A 51 -22.66 -0.78 -4.89
N LYS A 52 -22.83 -1.58 -3.84
CA LYS A 52 -23.78 -1.32 -2.75
C LYS A 52 -23.11 -1.03 -1.42
N CYS A 53 -21.81 -1.28 -1.35
CA CYS A 53 -20.97 -1.10 -0.17
C CYS A 53 -19.51 -0.85 -0.60
N ILE A 54 -18.86 0.11 0.07
CA ILE A 54 -17.48 0.51 -0.16
C ILE A 54 -16.77 0.49 1.19
N TYR A 55 -15.69 -0.29 1.28
CA TYR A 55 -14.81 -0.30 2.44
C TYR A 55 -13.51 0.40 2.07
N ASN A 56 -13.12 1.40 2.86
CA ASN A 56 -11.82 2.07 2.72
C ASN A 56 -10.97 1.86 4.00
N PRO A 57 -10.15 0.80 4.06
CA PRO A 57 -9.30 0.53 5.22
C PRO A 57 -8.25 1.61 5.49
N THR A 58 -7.87 2.43 4.51
CA THR A 58 -6.96 3.56 4.76
C THR A 58 -7.60 4.67 5.60
N ILE A 59 -8.92 4.60 5.84
CA ILE A 59 -9.69 5.50 6.71
C ILE A 59 -10.06 4.80 8.02
N TYR A 60 -10.81 3.69 7.99
CA TYR A 60 -11.29 3.08 9.24
C TYR A 60 -10.21 2.25 9.96
N ALA A 61 -9.18 1.78 9.26
CA ALA A 61 -8.00 1.13 9.85
C ALA A 61 -6.78 2.06 9.79
N ARG A 62 -7.01 3.38 9.92
CA ARG A 62 -5.96 4.40 9.71
C ARG A 62 -4.75 4.20 10.61
N GLN A 63 -4.96 3.86 11.88
CA GLN A 63 -3.84 3.72 12.83
C GLN A 63 -2.85 2.63 12.37
N THR A 64 -3.34 1.43 12.06
CA THR A 64 -2.46 0.34 11.63
C THR A 64 -1.89 0.57 10.22
N PHE A 65 -2.64 1.23 9.34
CA PHE A 65 -2.12 1.68 8.05
C PHE A 65 -0.97 2.70 8.20
N GLU A 66 -1.10 3.70 9.06
CA GLU A 66 -0.02 4.66 9.33
C GLU A 66 1.18 3.99 10.01
N MET A 67 0.95 3.07 10.95
CA MET A 67 2.04 2.29 11.55
C MET A 67 2.84 1.55 10.48
N TYR A 68 2.17 0.91 9.52
CA TYR A 68 2.81 0.24 8.39
C TYR A 68 3.64 1.21 7.54
N VAL A 69 3.05 2.34 7.15
CA VAL A 69 3.71 3.32 6.27
C VAL A 69 4.89 4.00 6.97
N ARG A 70 4.73 4.43 8.22
CA ARG A 70 5.79 5.10 8.99
C ARG A 70 6.93 4.16 9.34
N LYS A 71 6.64 2.89 9.61
CA LYS A 71 7.67 1.88 9.91
C LYS A 71 8.46 1.50 8.67
N TYR A 72 7.79 1.31 7.53
CA TYR A 72 8.40 0.63 6.38
C TYR A 72 8.53 1.47 5.10
N CYS A 73 7.89 2.65 5.01
CA CYS A 73 7.93 3.54 3.85
C CYS A 73 8.54 4.92 4.15
N ASN A 74 9.49 4.97 5.08
CA ASN A 74 10.19 6.19 5.53
C ASN A 74 11.50 6.48 4.77
N THR A 75 11.94 5.58 3.89
CA THR A 75 13.11 5.74 3.01
C THR A 75 12.73 5.53 1.54
N LYS A 76 13.61 5.93 0.61
CA LYS A 76 13.43 5.65 -0.83
C LYS A 76 13.37 4.14 -1.08
N LYS A 77 12.55 3.71 -2.04
CA LYS A 77 12.32 2.30 -2.38
C LYS A 77 12.60 2.09 -3.86
N SER A 78 13.66 1.36 -4.19
CA SER A 78 14.02 1.08 -5.58
C SER A 78 13.05 0.08 -6.22
N ILE A 79 12.38 -0.75 -5.41
CA ILE A 79 11.42 -1.75 -5.86
C ILE A 79 10.05 -1.47 -5.22
N MET A 80 9.00 -1.43 -6.03
CA MET A 80 7.64 -1.22 -5.53
C MET A 80 6.73 -2.35 -5.99
N PHE A 81 6.23 -3.12 -5.03
CA PHE A 81 5.19 -4.12 -5.25
C PHE A 81 3.83 -3.45 -5.14
N PHE A 82 2.91 -3.80 -6.04
CA PHE A 82 1.53 -3.36 -5.84
C PHE A 82 0.47 -4.37 -6.25
N GLY A 83 -0.55 -4.46 -5.39
CA GLY A 83 -1.79 -5.17 -5.65
C GLY A 83 -2.87 -4.25 -6.21
N MET A 84 -3.99 -4.85 -6.61
CA MET A 84 -5.10 -4.10 -7.19
C MET A 84 -5.87 -3.33 -6.13
N ASN A 85 -6.49 -4.02 -5.17
CA ASN A 85 -7.35 -3.44 -4.15
C ASN A 85 -7.46 -4.36 -2.91
N PRO A 86 -7.99 -3.87 -1.77
CA PRO A 86 -8.09 -4.63 -0.53
C PRO A 86 -8.92 -5.92 -0.66
N GLY A 87 -8.43 -7.01 -0.08
CA GLY A 87 -9.23 -8.21 0.14
C GLY A 87 -10.10 -8.09 1.41
N PRO A 88 -11.20 -8.86 1.52
CA PRO A 88 -12.16 -8.75 2.62
C PRO A 88 -11.62 -9.22 3.98
N PHE A 89 -10.62 -10.11 3.99
CA PHE A 89 -10.10 -10.73 5.22
C PHE A 89 -8.64 -10.36 5.51
N GLY A 90 -7.97 -9.62 4.61
CA GLY A 90 -6.63 -9.10 4.83
C GLY A 90 -6.67 -7.60 5.07
N MET A 91 -6.35 -6.80 4.05
CA MET A 91 -6.24 -5.34 4.20
C MET A 91 -7.53 -4.67 4.73
N SER A 92 -8.72 -5.19 4.41
CA SER A 92 -9.97 -4.65 4.96
C SER A 92 -10.16 -4.93 6.46
N GLN A 93 -9.33 -5.78 7.05
CA GLN A 93 -9.31 -6.07 8.48
C GLN A 93 -8.12 -5.38 9.16
N THR A 94 -6.97 -5.27 8.49
CA THR A 94 -5.71 -4.88 9.14
C THR A 94 -5.19 -3.51 8.72
N GLY A 95 -5.71 -2.92 7.63
CA GLY A 95 -5.13 -1.72 7.02
C GLY A 95 -3.88 -1.98 6.18
N VAL A 96 -3.31 -3.19 6.21
CA VAL A 96 -2.04 -3.50 5.53
C VAL A 96 -2.30 -4.23 4.20
N PRO A 97 -1.66 -3.84 3.07
CA PRO A 97 -1.75 -4.54 1.79
C PRO A 97 -1.41 -6.03 1.92
N PHE A 98 -2.21 -6.90 1.29
CA PHE A 98 -2.08 -8.36 1.45
C PHE A 98 -2.09 -8.80 2.93
N GLY A 99 -2.68 -8.00 3.83
CA GLY A 99 -2.44 -8.09 5.25
C GLY A 99 -3.30 -9.13 5.96
N ASP A 100 -3.01 -10.42 5.74
CA ASP A 100 -3.51 -11.49 6.61
C ASP A 100 -3.13 -11.21 8.07
N VAL A 101 -4.08 -11.37 9.00
CA VAL A 101 -3.92 -11.00 10.42
C VAL A 101 -2.65 -11.58 11.04
N SER A 102 -2.39 -12.87 10.84
CA SER A 102 -1.22 -13.52 11.44
C SER A 102 0.09 -12.96 10.89
N SER A 103 0.16 -12.70 9.59
CA SER A 103 1.35 -12.13 8.95
C SER A 103 1.61 -10.70 9.44
N VAL A 104 0.55 -9.89 9.56
CA VAL A 104 0.65 -8.48 9.97
C VAL A 104 1.06 -8.36 11.44
N ARG A 105 0.44 -9.14 12.33
CA ARG A 105 0.76 -9.10 13.77
C ARG A 105 2.10 -9.77 14.05
N ASP A 106 2.27 -11.02 13.62
CA ASP A 106 3.35 -11.89 14.12
C ASP A 106 4.67 -11.71 13.36
N TRP A 107 4.65 -11.14 12.16
CA TRP A 107 5.88 -10.90 11.37
C TRP A 107 6.12 -9.42 11.09
N LEU A 108 5.12 -8.67 10.61
CA LEU A 108 5.28 -7.22 10.39
C LEU A 108 5.30 -6.42 11.71
N GLY A 109 4.83 -7.00 12.81
CA GLY A 109 4.81 -6.35 14.13
C GLY A 109 3.90 -5.12 14.13
N ILE A 110 2.75 -5.21 13.47
CA ILE A 110 1.74 -4.14 13.40
C ILE A 110 0.45 -4.68 13.97
N GLU A 111 -0.08 -3.98 14.98
CA GLU A 111 -1.36 -4.29 15.60
C GLU A 111 -1.90 -3.00 16.22
N GLY A 112 -3.22 -2.86 16.23
CA GLY A 112 -3.88 -1.67 16.78
C GLY A 112 -5.39 -1.71 16.54
N PRO A 113 -6.10 -0.71 17.08
CA PRO A 113 -7.55 -0.62 16.91
C PRO A 113 -7.90 -0.40 15.44
N VAL A 114 -9.00 -1.02 15.03
CA VAL A 114 -9.57 -0.91 13.70
C VAL A 114 -11.03 -0.52 13.85
N GLY A 115 -11.41 0.61 13.25
CA GLY A 115 -12.77 1.11 13.22
C GLY A 115 -13.66 0.37 12.22
N LYS A 116 -14.81 0.98 11.93
CA LYS A 116 -15.83 0.41 11.04
C LYS A 116 -16.01 1.26 9.78
N PRO A 117 -16.35 0.64 8.64
CA PRO A 117 -16.80 1.38 7.46
C PRO A 117 -18.17 2.04 7.75
N PRO A 118 -18.53 3.14 7.06
CA PRO A 118 -19.81 3.84 7.29
C PRO A 118 -21.06 2.96 7.11
N LYS A 119 -20.97 1.96 6.21
CA LYS A 119 -21.99 0.96 5.99
C LYS A 119 -21.33 -0.41 5.94
N GLU A 120 -21.53 -1.21 6.98
CA GLU A 120 -21.02 -2.57 7.09
C GLU A 120 -22.04 -3.59 6.54
N LEU A 121 -21.56 -4.60 5.81
CA LEU A 121 -22.36 -5.76 5.43
C LEU A 121 -22.19 -6.86 6.48
N GLU A 122 -23.30 -7.43 6.95
CA GLU A 122 -23.28 -8.56 7.89
C GLU A 122 -22.47 -9.76 7.39
N THR A 123 -22.47 -9.98 6.07
CA THR A 123 -21.70 -11.07 5.43
C THR A 123 -20.19 -10.78 5.33
N ARG A 124 -19.77 -9.54 5.60
CA ARG A 124 -18.39 -9.05 5.51
C ARG A 124 -18.08 -8.12 6.70
N PRO A 125 -18.15 -8.62 7.94
CA PRO A 125 -17.85 -7.79 9.10
C PRO A 125 -16.35 -7.45 9.15
N VAL A 126 -16.04 -6.23 9.55
CA VAL A 126 -14.69 -5.78 9.92
C VAL A 126 -14.50 -6.07 11.41
N ARG A 127 -13.68 -7.07 11.73
CA ARG A 127 -13.35 -7.50 13.10
C ARG A 127 -11.94 -7.07 13.51
N GLY A 128 -11.23 -6.34 12.66
CA GLY A 128 -9.84 -5.96 12.95
C GLY A 128 -8.94 -7.20 13.09
N PHE A 129 -8.06 -7.15 14.08
CA PHE A 129 -7.15 -8.25 14.43
C PHE A 129 -7.85 -9.44 15.12
N GLU A 130 -9.14 -9.34 15.43
CA GLU A 130 -9.97 -10.47 15.89
C GLU A 130 -10.62 -11.25 14.73
N CYS A 131 -10.31 -10.90 13.48
CA CYS A 131 -10.78 -11.65 12.32
C CYS A 131 -10.20 -13.07 12.32
N THR A 132 -11.07 -14.07 12.46
CA THR A 132 -10.68 -15.50 12.47
C THR A 132 -10.50 -16.09 11.07
N ARG A 133 -10.81 -15.33 10.02
CA ARG A 133 -10.66 -15.79 8.63
C ARG A 133 -9.29 -15.42 8.09
N THR A 134 -8.60 -16.41 7.57
CA THR A 134 -7.33 -16.22 6.86
C THR A 134 -7.54 -15.67 5.46
N GLU A 135 -6.79 -14.64 5.10
CA GLU A 135 -6.67 -14.20 3.71
C GLU A 135 -5.57 -15.02 3.02
N ILE A 136 -5.95 -16.04 2.25
CA ILE A 136 -4.98 -16.96 1.61
C ILE A 136 -3.97 -16.22 0.72
N SER A 137 -4.42 -15.20 -0.02
CA SER A 137 -3.56 -14.36 -0.86
C SER A 137 -2.45 -13.70 -0.02
N GLY A 138 -2.84 -13.04 1.07
CA GLY A 138 -1.94 -12.39 2.00
C GLY A 138 -1.00 -13.33 2.72
N LYS A 139 -1.52 -14.44 3.23
CA LYS A 139 -0.72 -15.47 3.90
C LYS A 139 0.37 -16.04 2.99
N ARG A 140 0.05 -16.30 1.72
CA ARG A 140 1.04 -16.74 0.72
C ARG A 140 2.08 -15.65 0.45
N PHE A 141 1.63 -14.42 0.21
CA PHE A 141 2.49 -13.31 -0.15
C PHE A 141 3.52 -13.00 0.95
N TRP A 142 3.05 -12.75 2.18
CA TRP A 142 3.95 -12.43 3.30
C TRP A 142 4.68 -13.66 3.84
N GLY A 143 4.10 -14.85 3.74
CA GLY A 143 4.77 -16.11 4.08
C GLY A 143 6.03 -16.34 3.25
N LEU A 144 5.95 -16.16 1.92
CA LEU A 144 7.11 -16.28 1.04
C LEU A 144 8.19 -15.24 1.38
N LEU A 145 7.80 -13.98 1.61
CA LEU A 145 8.76 -12.93 1.95
C LEU A 145 9.41 -13.17 3.31
N LYS A 146 8.68 -13.73 4.28
CA LYS A 146 9.23 -14.18 5.56
C LYS A 146 10.27 -15.28 5.36
N GLU A 147 9.99 -16.27 4.53
CA GLU A 147 10.95 -17.36 4.22
C GLU A 147 12.21 -16.84 3.53
N ILE A 148 12.08 -15.88 2.61
CA ILE A 148 13.23 -15.33 1.87
C ILE A 148 14.07 -14.39 2.74
N CYS A 149 13.43 -13.49 3.49
CA CYS A 149 14.10 -12.34 4.12
C CYS A 149 14.40 -12.57 5.60
N GLY A 150 13.72 -13.52 6.26
CA GLY A 150 13.78 -13.73 7.71
C GLY A 150 13.05 -12.62 8.49
N THR A 151 13.54 -11.39 8.41
CA THR A 151 12.96 -10.20 9.07
C THR A 151 12.23 -9.30 8.06
N PRO A 152 11.23 -8.53 8.49
CA PRO A 152 10.58 -7.57 7.62
C PRO A 152 11.55 -6.46 7.19
N GLU A 153 12.45 -6.01 8.07
CA GLU A 153 13.41 -4.93 7.79
C GLU A 153 14.23 -5.23 6.52
N LYS A 154 14.70 -6.46 6.36
CA LYS A 154 15.47 -6.88 5.18
C LYS A 154 14.69 -6.71 3.87
N PHE A 155 13.39 -7.02 3.85
CA PHE A 155 12.55 -6.76 2.68
C PHE A 155 12.37 -5.26 2.44
N PHE A 156 12.08 -4.51 3.51
CA PHE A 156 11.74 -3.10 3.42
C PHE A 156 12.94 -2.16 3.21
N GLU A 157 14.18 -2.65 3.29
CA GLU A 157 15.39 -1.90 2.91
C GLU A 157 15.27 -1.32 1.50
N THR A 158 14.84 -2.14 0.54
CA THR A 158 14.74 -1.76 -0.88
C THR A 158 13.31 -1.68 -1.39
N SER A 159 12.39 -2.40 -0.74
CA SER A 159 11.08 -2.71 -1.29
C SER A 159 9.93 -2.18 -0.44
N PHE A 160 8.78 -1.95 -1.05
CA PHE A 160 7.54 -1.67 -0.33
C PHE A 160 6.34 -2.23 -1.08
N VAL A 161 5.23 -2.44 -0.36
CA VAL A 161 3.99 -3.01 -0.90
C VAL A 161 2.84 -2.04 -0.65
N TYR A 162 2.06 -1.73 -1.67
CA TYR A 162 0.81 -0.97 -1.54
C TYR A 162 -0.26 -1.46 -2.52
N ASN A 163 -1.47 -0.92 -2.44
CA ASN A 163 -2.51 -1.18 -3.45
C ASN A 163 -2.72 0.05 -4.33
N TYR A 164 -2.97 -0.19 -5.62
CA TYR A 164 -3.34 0.87 -6.56
C TYR A 164 -4.67 1.54 -6.19
N LEU A 165 -5.61 0.78 -5.64
CA LEU A 165 -6.87 1.27 -5.09
C LEU A 165 -6.89 1.06 -3.57
N ASN A 166 -7.36 2.07 -2.84
CA ASN A 166 -7.52 1.99 -1.39
C ASN A 166 -8.87 1.39 -0.95
N GLN A 167 -9.75 1.05 -1.89
CA GLN A 167 -11.13 0.68 -1.61
C GLN A 167 -11.47 -0.75 -2.05
N GLN A 168 -12.21 -1.46 -1.21
CA GLN A 168 -12.92 -2.66 -1.59
C GLN A 168 -14.37 -2.31 -1.97
N TRP A 169 -14.83 -2.81 -3.12
CA TRP A 169 -16.20 -2.60 -3.60
C TRP A 169 -16.99 -3.90 -3.58
N MET A 170 -18.25 -3.84 -3.17
CA MET A 170 -19.07 -5.03 -3.02
C MET A 170 -20.52 -4.82 -3.45
N LYS A 171 -21.11 -5.89 -4.00
CA LYS A 171 -22.56 -6.04 -4.11
C LYS A 171 -23.17 -6.23 -2.72
N ILE A 172 -24.50 -6.12 -2.60
CA ILE A 172 -25.21 -6.25 -1.32
C ILE A 172 -24.99 -7.62 -0.64
N ASN A 173 -24.76 -8.68 -1.42
CA ASN A 173 -24.46 -10.02 -0.92
C ASN A 173 -22.97 -10.23 -0.54
N GLY A 174 -22.17 -9.17 -0.50
CA GLY A 174 -20.74 -9.23 -0.18
C GLY A 174 -19.86 -9.79 -1.30
N CYS A 175 -20.40 -9.98 -2.51
CA CYS A 175 -19.58 -10.34 -3.67
C CYS A 175 -18.67 -9.17 -4.05
N ASN A 176 -17.37 -9.43 -4.16
CA ASN A 176 -16.35 -8.44 -4.50
C ASN A 176 -16.50 -7.98 -5.94
N LEU A 177 -16.36 -6.67 -6.16
CA LEU A 177 -16.27 -6.03 -7.46
C LEU A 177 -14.86 -5.47 -7.65
N THR A 178 -14.39 -5.50 -8.88
CA THR A 178 -13.07 -5.03 -9.32
C THR A 178 -13.24 -4.03 -10.47
N PRO A 179 -12.21 -3.27 -10.84
CA PRO A 179 -12.27 -2.43 -12.04
C PRO A 179 -12.67 -3.19 -13.31
N GLY A 180 -12.37 -4.49 -13.40
CA GLY A 180 -12.78 -5.33 -14.52
C GLY A 180 -14.30 -5.55 -14.64
N ASP A 181 -15.06 -5.24 -13.59
CA ASP A 181 -16.53 -5.32 -13.58
C ASP A 181 -17.20 -4.01 -14.04
N PHE A 182 -16.41 -2.98 -14.38
CA PHE A 182 -16.90 -1.64 -14.74
C PHE A 182 -17.03 -1.51 -16.26
N LYS A 183 -17.86 -0.57 -16.72
CA LYS A 183 -17.89 -0.17 -18.14
C LYS A 183 -16.58 0.55 -18.51
N VAL A 184 -16.24 0.53 -19.80
CA VAL A 184 -15.02 1.16 -20.32
C VAL A 184 -14.93 2.65 -19.97
N THR A 185 -16.04 3.39 -20.05
CA THR A 185 -16.09 4.82 -19.71
C THR A 185 -15.88 5.06 -18.20
N GLU A 186 -16.46 4.22 -17.35
CA GLU A 186 -16.29 4.28 -15.89
C GLU A 186 -14.84 3.96 -15.50
N MET A 187 -14.21 2.97 -16.17
CA MET A 187 -12.80 2.67 -15.97
C MET A 187 -11.89 3.84 -16.36
N LYS A 188 -12.18 4.54 -17.47
CA LYS A 188 -11.37 5.70 -17.89
C LYS A 188 -11.36 6.79 -16.81
N ALA A 189 -12.53 7.17 -16.32
CA ALA A 189 -12.65 8.17 -15.25
C ALA A 189 -11.96 7.74 -13.95
N LEU A 190 -12.02 6.44 -13.62
CA LEU A 190 -11.30 5.90 -12.46
C LEU A 190 -9.78 6.03 -12.63
N TYR A 191 -9.26 5.71 -13.81
CA TYR A 191 -7.84 5.79 -14.12
C TYR A 191 -7.32 7.22 -14.11
N GLU A 192 -8.09 8.19 -14.62
CA GLU A 192 -7.77 9.63 -14.54
C GLU A 192 -7.61 10.13 -13.09
N ILE A 193 -8.23 9.46 -12.11
CA ILE A 193 -8.06 9.74 -10.68
C ILE A 193 -6.84 9.03 -10.09
N CYS A 194 -6.71 7.73 -10.37
CA CYS A 194 -5.75 6.85 -9.69
C CYS A 194 -4.34 6.90 -10.28
N ASP A 195 -4.19 7.01 -11.61
CA ASP A 195 -2.89 6.99 -12.28
C ASP A 195 -1.98 8.14 -11.84
N PRO A 196 -2.46 9.41 -11.73
CA PRO A 196 -1.61 10.49 -11.28
C PRO A 196 -1.05 10.26 -9.87
N ILE A 197 -1.84 9.65 -8.97
CA ILE A 197 -1.38 9.34 -7.61
C ILE A 197 -0.35 8.22 -7.64
N PHE A 198 -0.62 7.15 -8.39
CA PHE A 198 0.33 6.06 -8.60
C PHE A 198 1.69 6.59 -9.08
N ILE A 199 1.67 7.50 -10.05
CA ILE A 199 2.87 8.11 -10.63
C ILE A 199 3.62 8.97 -9.60
N LYS A 200 2.91 9.83 -8.86
CA LYS A 200 3.51 10.61 -7.76
C LYS A 200 4.18 9.71 -6.72
N VAL A 201 3.59 8.56 -6.38
CA VAL A 201 4.20 7.57 -5.46
C VAL A 201 5.51 7.02 -6.04
N LEU A 202 5.54 6.63 -7.33
CA LEU A 202 6.76 6.12 -7.97
C LEU A 202 7.89 7.16 -7.96
N GLU A 203 7.57 8.42 -8.25
CA GLU A 203 8.53 9.53 -8.23
C GLU A 203 9.01 9.82 -6.81
N LEU A 204 8.08 9.90 -5.85
CA LEU A 204 8.37 10.13 -4.44
C LEU A 204 9.41 9.14 -3.91
N TYR A 205 9.29 7.86 -4.25
CA TYR A 205 10.19 6.82 -3.76
C TYR A 205 11.37 6.51 -4.68
N LYS A 206 11.51 7.21 -5.82
CA LYS A 206 12.56 6.97 -6.83
C LYS A 206 12.56 5.51 -7.31
N VAL A 207 11.37 4.97 -7.56
CA VAL A 207 11.18 3.57 -7.96
C VAL A 207 11.86 3.30 -9.30
N GLN A 208 12.62 2.21 -9.37
CA GLN A 208 13.30 1.73 -10.57
C GLN A 208 12.67 0.45 -11.12
N THR A 209 12.14 -0.39 -10.23
CA THR A 209 11.47 -1.64 -10.60
C THR A 209 10.09 -1.69 -9.95
N ILE A 210 9.08 -2.01 -10.75
CA ILE A 210 7.72 -2.24 -10.29
C ILE A 210 7.44 -3.73 -10.39
N ILE A 211 6.99 -4.32 -9.29
CA ILE A 211 6.48 -5.69 -9.25
C ILE A 211 4.95 -5.63 -9.22
N ALA A 212 4.36 -5.80 -10.39
CA ALA A 212 2.92 -5.77 -10.57
C ALA A 212 2.30 -7.14 -10.21
N VAL A 213 1.53 -7.19 -9.13
CA VAL A 213 0.93 -8.44 -8.64
C VAL A 213 -0.39 -8.70 -9.36
N GLY A 214 -0.33 -9.45 -10.46
CA GLY A 214 -1.46 -9.78 -11.32
C GLY A 214 -1.55 -8.95 -12.60
N LYS A 215 -2.32 -9.44 -13.58
CA LYS A 215 -2.35 -8.90 -14.95
C LYS A 215 -2.94 -7.48 -15.05
N PHE A 216 -3.93 -7.18 -14.19
CA PHE A 216 -4.47 -5.83 -14.06
C PHE A 216 -3.35 -4.85 -13.70
N CYS A 217 -2.59 -5.14 -12.65
CA CYS A 217 -1.50 -4.30 -12.18
C CYS A 217 -0.45 -4.10 -13.28
N GLU A 218 -0.04 -5.16 -13.97
CA GLU A 218 1.01 -5.05 -15.01
C GLU A 218 0.55 -4.13 -16.14
N THR A 219 -0.68 -4.36 -16.62
CA THR A 219 -1.27 -3.56 -17.70
C THR A 219 -1.42 -2.10 -17.27
N ARG A 220 -1.87 -1.87 -16.03
CA ARG A 220 -2.07 -0.52 -15.52
C ARG A 220 -0.76 0.23 -15.31
N ALA A 221 0.28 -0.43 -14.80
CA ALA A 221 1.60 0.17 -14.65
C ALA A 221 2.16 0.65 -16.01
N HIS A 222 2.10 -0.20 -17.04
CA HIS A 222 2.54 0.18 -18.38
C HIS A 222 1.79 1.39 -18.94
N LYS A 223 0.46 1.38 -18.87
CA LYS A 223 -0.36 2.49 -19.37
C LYS A 223 -0.10 3.78 -18.60
N ALA A 224 0.04 3.71 -17.27
CA ALA A 224 0.25 4.90 -16.45
C ALA A 224 1.61 5.54 -16.73
N ILE A 225 2.65 4.72 -16.89
CA ILE A 225 4.00 5.19 -17.24
C ILE A 225 4.00 5.78 -18.65
N GLU A 226 3.34 5.13 -19.61
CA GLU A 226 3.28 5.63 -21.00
C GLU A 226 2.60 7.00 -21.09
N GLU A 227 1.54 7.20 -20.31
CA GLU A 227 0.74 8.44 -20.34
C GLU A 227 1.37 9.58 -19.51
N TYR A 228 1.82 9.29 -18.29
CA TYR A 228 2.23 10.33 -17.33
C TYR A 228 3.75 10.43 -17.10
N LEU A 229 4.53 9.40 -17.46
CA LEU A 229 6.00 9.40 -17.35
C LEU A 229 6.68 8.89 -18.63
N PRO A 230 6.40 9.45 -19.82
CA PRO A 230 6.93 8.93 -21.08
C PRO A 230 8.46 8.91 -21.13
N SER A 231 9.12 9.87 -20.47
CA SER A 231 10.58 9.93 -20.37
C SER A 231 11.20 8.79 -19.55
N LYS A 232 10.41 8.18 -18.65
CA LYS A 232 10.83 7.06 -17.79
C LYS A 232 10.42 5.69 -18.32
N ARG A 233 9.68 5.62 -19.44
CA ARG A 233 9.20 4.37 -20.05
C ARG A 233 10.29 3.30 -20.24
N LYS A 234 11.52 3.70 -20.56
CA LYS A 234 12.65 2.78 -20.77
C LYS A 234 13.51 2.56 -19.53
N THR A 235 13.29 3.32 -18.45
CA THR A 235 14.14 3.27 -17.25
C THR A 235 13.45 2.57 -16.08
N ILE A 236 12.13 2.72 -15.94
CA ILE A 236 11.37 1.96 -14.94
C ILE A 236 11.05 0.58 -15.50
N LYS A 237 11.56 -0.47 -14.85
CA LYS A 237 11.31 -1.86 -15.21
C LYS A 237 9.96 -2.30 -14.62
N VAL A 238 9.03 -2.76 -15.45
CA VAL A 238 7.77 -3.36 -14.97
C VAL A 238 7.89 -4.88 -15.10
N LEU A 239 7.67 -5.57 -13.98
CA LEU A 239 7.73 -7.02 -13.86
C LEU A 239 6.38 -7.57 -13.36
N TYR A 240 5.91 -8.63 -13.98
CA TYR A 240 4.67 -9.32 -13.62
C TYR A 240 4.89 -10.43 -12.59
N LEU A 241 4.34 -10.30 -11.39
CA LEU A 241 4.24 -11.41 -10.45
C LEU A 241 2.84 -12.04 -10.55
N PRO A 242 2.70 -13.38 -10.71
CA PRO A 242 1.40 -14.02 -10.63
C PRO A 242 0.67 -13.68 -9.33
N HIS A 243 -0.65 -13.49 -9.37
CA HIS A 243 -1.40 -13.16 -8.16
C HIS A 243 -1.52 -14.39 -7.22
N PRO A 244 -1.35 -14.25 -5.89
CA PRO A 244 -1.40 -15.35 -4.92
C PRO A 244 -2.79 -15.98 -4.70
N SER A 245 -3.80 -15.56 -5.45
CA SER A 245 -5.20 -15.90 -5.17
C SER A 245 -5.45 -17.38 -5.44
N PRO A 246 -6.19 -18.08 -4.56
CA PRO A 246 -6.62 -19.46 -4.80
C PRO A 246 -7.67 -19.56 -5.92
N ARG A 247 -8.27 -18.43 -6.33
CA ARG A 247 -9.21 -18.41 -7.46
C ARG A 247 -8.52 -18.55 -8.81
N THR A 248 -7.20 -18.34 -8.87
CA THR A 248 -6.43 -18.60 -10.07
C THR A 248 -6.36 -20.11 -10.28
N VAL A 249 -6.81 -20.57 -11.45
CA VAL A 249 -6.80 -21.99 -11.83
C VAL A 249 -5.39 -22.56 -11.72
N ASN A 250 -5.24 -23.75 -11.13
CA ASN A 250 -3.96 -24.45 -10.95
C ASN A 250 -2.88 -23.66 -10.17
N ASN A 251 -3.29 -22.82 -9.22
CA ASN A 251 -2.40 -22.00 -8.39
C ASN A 251 -2.12 -22.62 -7.00
N ASN A 252 -1.73 -23.90 -6.98
CA ASN A 252 -1.47 -24.64 -5.74
C ASN A 252 -0.04 -24.42 -5.22
N ASN A 253 0.92 -24.15 -6.10
CA ASN A 253 2.34 -23.93 -5.82
C ASN A 253 2.77 -22.47 -6.12
N TRP A 254 1.97 -21.52 -5.63
CA TRP A 254 2.21 -20.09 -5.93
C TRP A 254 3.54 -19.58 -5.39
N ASP A 255 3.88 -19.98 -4.17
CA ASP A 255 5.14 -19.73 -3.48
C ASP A 255 6.36 -20.13 -4.33
N GLN A 256 6.37 -21.37 -4.83
CA GLN A 256 7.44 -21.85 -5.70
C GLN A 256 7.54 -21.00 -6.99
N LYS A 257 6.42 -20.77 -7.67
CA LYS A 257 6.39 -19.97 -8.90
C LYS A 257 6.85 -18.53 -8.67
N ALA A 258 6.48 -17.95 -7.54
CA ALA A 258 6.89 -16.61 -7.16
C ALA A 258 8.39 -16.56 -6.83
N LEU A 259 8.93 -17.55 -6.12
CA LEU A 259 10.36 -17.68 -5.87
C LEU A 259 11.16 -17.79 -7.18
N GLU A 260 10.78 -18.71 -8.07
CA GLU A 260 11.39 -18.87 -9.40
C GLU A 260 11.34 -17.56 -10.21
N TYR A 261 10.28 -16.77 -10.03
CA TYR A 261 10.15 -15.46 -10.67
C TYR A 261 11.18 -14.47 -10.08
N LEU A 262 11.26 -14.37 -8.77
CA LEU A 262 12.22 -13.48 -8.11
C LEU A 262 13.68 -13.86 -8.46
N GLU A 263 13.97 -15.15 -8.61
CA GLU A 263 15.27 -15.65 -9.09
C GLU A 263 15.53 -15.27 -10.55
N ARG A 264 14.57 -15.55 -11.44
CA ARG A 264 14.70 -15.28 -12.88
C ARG A 264 15.01 -13.82 -13.18
N TYR A 265 14.49 -12.89 -12.39
CA TYR A 265 14.70 -11.46 -12.57
C TYR A 265 15.80 -10.88 -11.67
N ASP A 266 16.58 -11.72 -11.01
CA ASP A 266 17.70 -11.35 -10.15
C ASP A 266 17.28 -10.36 -9.06
N LEU A 267 16.12 -10.62 -8.44
CA LEU A 267 15.57 -9.82 -7.35
C LEU A 267 15.99 -10.35 -5.98
N LEU A 268 16.39 -11.62 -5.87
CA LEU A 268 16.79 -12.21 -4.58
C LEU A 268 18.05 -11.57 -3.99
N LYS A 269 18.91 -10.95 -4.81
CA LYS A 269 20.10 -10.22 -4.35
C LYS A 269 19.80 -9.04 -3.42
N TYR A 270 18.55 -8.56 -3.40
CA TYR A 270 18.12 -7.49 -2.50
C TYR A 270 17.62 -8.02 -1.15
N TYR A 271 17.34 -9.32 -1.04
CA TYR A 271 16.64 -9.91 0.10
C TYR A 271 17.45 -10.97 0.84
N LYS A 272 18.45 -11.55 0.18
CA LYS A 272 19.42 -12.45 0.78
C LYS A 272 20.68 -11.66 1.17
N ASP A 273 21.35 -12.13 2.21
CA ASP A 273 22.71 -11.68 2.56
C ASP A 273 23.76 -12.36 1.68
#